data_AF-A0A7I0J784-F1
#
_entry.id   AF-A0A7I0J784-F1
#
_cell.length_a   1.000
_cell.length_b   1.000
_cell.length_c   1.000
_cell.angle_alpha   90.00
_cell.angle_beta   90.00
_cell.angle_gamma   90.00
#
_symmetry.space_group_name_H-M   'P 1'
#
loop_
_entity.id
_entity.type
_entity.pdbx_description
1 polymer ?
#
loop_
_entity_poly.entity_id
_entity_poly.type
_entity_poly.pdbx_seq_one_letter_code
_entity_poly.pdbx_strand_id
1 'polypeptide(L)'
;AYYPRPVNLMLWIACELAIIACDLAEVIGTAIALQLLFGIPLVGGAMLTALDAFLVLLLMNKGFRYLEAFVVALLIIIFGCFAIQIFVAAPPAGTILHSMFVPSSEI
;
A
#
# COMPACT_ATOMS: atom_id res chain seq x y z
N ALA A 1 26.42 -16.26 5.34
CA ALA A 1 26.44 -14.84 5.79
C ALA A 1 27.71 -14.20 5.24
N TYR A 2 27.61 -13.48 4.12
CA TYR A 2 28.76 -13.12 3.26
C TYR A 2 29.32 -11.71 3.50
N TYR A 3 28.78 -10.94 4.46
CA TYR A 3 29.16 -9.55 4.72
C TYR A 3 29.80 -9.35 6.11
N PRO A 4 30.77 -8.43 6.24
CA PRO A 4 31.37 -8.09 7.52
C PRO A 4 30.33 -7.42 8.43
N ARG A 5 30.47 -7.62 9.75
CA ARG A 5 29.53 -7.13 10.79
C ARG A 5 29.06 -5.66 10.64
N PRO A 6 29.92 -4.66 10.31
CA PRO A 6 29.44 -3.28 10.14
C PRO A 6 28.50 -3.10 8.93
N VAL A 7 28.74 -3.81 7.83
CA VAL A 7 27.89 -3.74 6.63
C VAL A 7 26.53 -4.39 6.91
N ASN A 8 26.52 -5.52 7.63
CA ASN A 8 25.26 -6.16 8.03
C ASN A 8 24.41 -5.25 8.94
N LEU A 9 25.05 -4.50 9.85
CA LEU A 9 24.36 -3.54 10.71
C LEU A 9 23.75 -2.38 9.89
N MET A 10 24.50 -1.83 8.94
CA MET A 10 24.01 -0.75 8.09
C MET A 10 22.85 -1.19 7.20
N LEU A 11 22.93 -2.39 6.62
CA LEU A 11 21.84 -2.98 5.84
C LEU A 11 20.59 -3.24 6.69
N TRP A 12 20.78 -3.73 7.93
CA TRP A 12 19.67 -3.95 8.85
C TRP A 12 18.95 -2.63 9.18
N ILE A 13 19.68 -1.56 9.48
CA ILE A 13 19.09 -0.23 9.72
C ILE A 13 18.33 0.28 8.49
N ALA A 14 18.89 0.12 7.29
CA ALA A 14 18.23 0.54 6.06
C ALA A 14 16.91 -0.23 5.83
N CYS A 15 16.91 -1.54 6.06
CA CYS A 15 15.69 -2.35 5.97
C CYS A 15 14.66 -1.95 7.04
N GLU A 16 15.08 -1.73 8.28
CA GLU A 16 14.19 -1.34 9.37
C GLU A 16 13.51 0.02 9.06
N LEU A 17 14.28 1.00 8.59
CA LEU A 17 13.75 2.29 8.16
C LEU A 17 12.77 2.18 7.00
N ALA A 18 13.03 1.31 6.03
CA ALA A 18 12.12 1.08 4.92
C ALA A 18 10.79 0.45 5.38
N ILE A 19 10.84 -0.49 6.33
CA ILE A 19 9.65 -1.11 6.92
C ILE A 19 8.83 -0.07 7.68
N ILE A 20 9.46 0.74 8.54
CA ILE A 20 8.78 1.81 9.28
C ILE A 20 8.14 2.83 8.34
N ALA A 21 8.82 3.20 7.25
CA ALA A 21 8.28 4.14 6.27
C ALA A 21 7.05 3.57 5.54
N CYS A 22 7.06 2.27 5.21
CA CYS A 22 5.92 1.60 4.59
C CYS A 22 4.72 1.53 5.53
N ASP A 23 4.94 1.12 6.78
CA ASP A 23 3.90 1.04 7.83
C ASP A 23 3.28 2.42 8.12
N LEU A 24 4.10 3.47 8.18
CA LEU A 24 3.62 4.84 8.35
C LEU A 24 2.68 5.26 7.21
N ALA A 25 2.97 4.90 5.97
CA ALA A 25 2.11 5.21 4.83
C ALA A 25 0.77 4.47 4.91
N GLU A 26 0.77 3.21 5.37
CA GLU A 26 -0.43 2.40 5.56
C GLU A 26 -1.33 2.96 6.66
N VAL A 27 -0.76 3.32 7.81
CA VAL A 27 -1.50 3.92 8.94
C VAL A 27 -2.12 5.28 8.57
N ILE A 28 -1.37 6.14 7.88
CA ILE A 28 -1.88 7.45 7.45
C ILE A 28 -2.99 7.27 6.40
N GLY A 29 -2.77 6.38 5.42
CA GLY A 29 -3.74 6.14 4.35
C GLY A 29 -5.07 5.61 4.86
N THR A 30 -5.04 4.63 5.77
CA THR A 30 -6.23 4.05 6.40
C THR A 30 -6.93 5.05 7.32
N ALA A 31 -6.21 5.86 8.09
CA ALA A 31 -6.80 6.91 8.92
C ALA A 31 -7.52 7.98 8.09
N ILE A 32 -6.93 8.41 6.97
CA ILE A 32 -7.57 9.37 6.04
C ILE A 32 -8.78 8.71 5.36
N ALA A 33 -8.68 7.46 4.93
CA ALA A 33 -9.79 6.74 4.32
C ALA A 33 -10.99 6.63 5.29
N LEU A 34 -10.75 6.30 6.56
CA LEU A 34 -11.79 6.24 7.59
C LEU A 34 -12.40 7.62 7.88
N GLN A 35 -11.58 8.68 7.85
CA GLN A 35 -12.06 10.05 7.99
C GLN A 35 -12.97 10.44 6.82
N LEU A 36 -12.60 10.13 5.58
CA LEU A 36 -13.39 10.47 4.39
C LEU A 36 -14.67 9.63 4.28
N LEU A 37 -14.62 8.35 4.67
CA LEU A 37 -15.76 7.43 4.51
C LEU A 37 -16.77 7.52 5.66
N PHE A 38 -16.30 7.68 6.90
CA PHE A 38 -17.13 7.62 8.10
C PHE A 38 -17.07 8.89 8.97
N GLY A 39 -16.24 9.88 8.63
CA GLY A 39 -16.11 11.12 9.41
C GLY A 39 -15.38 10.96 10.75
N ILE A 40 -14.67 9.84 10.95
CA ILE A 40 -13.95 9.55 12.21
C ILE A 40 -12.71 10.46 12.31
N PRO A 41 -12.38 11.02 13.50
CA PRO A 41 -11.16 11.81 13.68
C PRO A 41 -9.91 10.96 13.43
N LEU A 42 -8.85 11.58 12.89
CA LEU A 42 -7.58 10.91 12.53
C LEU A 42 -6.99 10.06 13.66
N VAL A 43 -7.05 10.55 14.90
CA VAL A 43 -6.55 9.82 16.07
C VAL A 43 -7.35 8.52 16.30
N GLY A 44 -8.67 8.56 16.09
CA GLY A 44 -9.51 7.37 16.18
C GLY A 44 -9.25 6.39 15.03
N GLY A 45 -9.03 6.92 13.82
CA GLY A 45 -8.61 6.13 12.66
C GLY A 45 -7.30 5.40 12.91
N ALA A 46 -6.26 6.11 13.38
CA ALA A 46 -4.95 5.54 13.69
C ALA A 46 -4.97 4.53 14.86
N MET A 47 -5.90 4.66 15.81
CA MET A 47 -6.07 3.63 16.85
C MET A 47 -6.71 2.36 16.30
N LEU A 48 -7.58 2.48 15.29
CA LEU A 48 -8.19 1.33 14.63
C LEU A 48 -7.20 0.57 13.74
N THR A 49 -6.18 1.25 13.20
CA THR A 49 -5.16 0.57 12.40
C THR A 49 -4.43 -0.47 13.23
N ALA A 50 -4.21 -0.28 14.53
CA ALA A 50 -3.61 -1.33 15.37
C ALA A 50 -4.33 -2.70 15.30
N LEU A 51 -5.62 -2.74 14.92
CA LEU A 51 -6.37 -3.98 14.69
C LEU A 51 -5.92 -4.75 13.44
N ASP A 52 -5.30 -4.11 12.46
CA ASP A 52 -4.78 -4.73 11.24
C ASP A 52 -3.70 -5.78 11.55
N ALA A 53 -2.79 -5.50 12.48
CA ALA A 53 -1.74 -6.41 12.90
C ALA A 53 -2.35 -7.66 13.55
N PHE A 54 -3.39 -7.48 14.38
CA PHE A 54 -4.14 -8.61 14.94
C PHE A 54 -4.89 -9.40 13.86
N LEU A 55 -5.45 -8.73 12.85
CA LEU A 55 -6.13 -9.36 11.73
C LEU A 55 -5.15 -10.20 10.90
N VAL A 56 -3.96 -9.69 10.61
CA VAL A 56 -2.89 -10.43 9.92
C VAL A 56 -2.44 -11.64 10.76
N LEU A 57 -2.20 -11.47 12.06
CA LEU A 57 -1.85 -12.58 12.95
C LEU A 57 -2.93 -13.68 12.99
N LEU A 58 -4.22 -13.29 12.99
CA LEU A 58 -5.34 -14.23 12.94
C LEU A 58 -5.41 -14.96 11.60
N LEU A 59 -5.19 -14.26 10.49
CA LEU A 59 -5.14 -14.85 9.15
C LEU A 59 -3.97 -15.82 9.00
N MET A 60 -2.80 -15.49 9.57
CA MET A 60 -1.64 -16.39 9.59
C MET A 60 -1.95 -17.69 10.34
N ASN A 61 -2.68 -17.63 11.46
CA ASN A 61 -3.09 -18.82 12.21
C ASN A 61 -4.02 -19.75 11.39
N LYS A 62 -4.89 -19.18 10.55
CA LYS A 62 -5.78 -19.94 9.65
C LYS A 62 -5.05 -20.61 8.48
N GLY A 63 -3.82 -20.20 8.18
CA GLY A 63 -2.94 -20.78 7.17
C GLY A 63 -2.65 -19.84 5.99
N PHE A 64 -1.46 -20.00 5.41
CA PHE A 64 -0.90 -19.11 4.36
C PHE A 64 -1.82 -18.88 3.15
N ARG A 65 -2.59 -19.89 2.74
CA ARG A 65 -3.48 -19.78 1.57
C ARG A 65 -4.60 -18.74 1.78
N TYR A 66 -5.05 -18.53 3.02
CA TYR A 66 -6.06 -17.52 3.32
C TYR A 66 -5.48 -16.11 3.28
N LEU A 67 -4.23 -15.94 3.73
CA LEU A 67 -3.52 -14.67 3.66
C LEU A 67 -3.29 -14.25 2.21
N GLU A 68 -2.83 -15.17 1.36
CA GLU A 68 -2.63 -14.91 -0.06
C GLU A 68 -3.93 -14.50 -0.76
N ALA A 69 -5.01 -15.25 -0.55
CA ALA A 69 -6.31 -14.92 -1.12
C ALA A 69 -6.84 -13.54 -0.67
N PHE A 70 -6.59 -13.17 0.60
CA PHE A 70 -6.96 -11.86 1.13
C PHE A 70 -6.21 -10.72 0.42
N VAL A 71 -4.89 -10.82 0.28
CA VAL A 71 -4.07 -9.81 -0.41
C VAL A 71 -4.50 -9.67 -1.87
N VAL A 72 -4.71 -10.79 -2.58
CA VAL A 72 -5.15 -10.77 -3.97
C VAL A 72 -6.53 -10.12 -4.11
N ALA A 73 -7.47 -10.41 -3.21
CA ALA A 73 -8.78 -9.78 -3.21
C ALA A 73 -8.69 -8.25 -3.05
N LEU A 74 -7.86 -7.75 -2.12
CA LEU A 74 -7.63 -6.31 -1.93
C LEU A 74 -7.06 -5.66 -3.19
N LEU A 75 -6.07 -6.28 -3.84
CA LEU A 75 -5.49 -5.78 -5.08
C LEU A 75 -6.51 -5.71 -6.22
N ILE A 76 -7.37 -6.71 -6.36
CA ILE A 76 -8.44 -6.73 -7.37
C ILE A 76 -9.42 -5.58 -7.14
N ILE A 77 -9.78 -5.29 -5.89
CA ILE A 77 -10.69 -4.19 -5.54
C ILE A 77 -10.08 -2.84 -5.93
N ILE A 78 -8.82 -2.59 -5.55
CA ILE A 78 -8.11 -1.33 -5.87
C ILE A 78 -7.99 -1.17 -7.39
N PHE A 79 -7.52 -2.22 -8.07
CA PHE A 79 -7.37 -2.23 -9.52
C PHE A 79 -8.71 -1.99 -10.22
N GLY A 80 -9.77 -2.67 -9.81
CA GLY A 80 -11.11 -2.51 -10.36
C GLY A 80 -11.64 -1.10 -10.18
N CYS A 81 -11.44 -0.49 -9.00
CA CYS A 81 -11.84 0.89 -8.73
C CYS A 81 -11.17 1.87 -9.69
N PHE A 82 -9.85 1.76 -9.89
CA PHE A 82 -9.13 2.63 -10.83
C PHE A 82 -9.48 2.34 -12.28
N ALA A 83 -9.63 1.07 -12.67
CA ALA A 83 -10.00 0.70 -14.03
C ALA A 83 -11.36 1.30 -14.43
N ILE A 84 -12.35 1.23 -13.53
CA ILE A 84 -13.66 1.84 -13.74
C ILE A 84 -13.55 3.37 -13.85
N GLN A 85 -12.80 4.02 -12.97
CA GLN A 85 -12.59 5.47 -13.02
C GLN A 85 -11.94 5.92 -14.33
N ILE A 86 -10.93 5.20 -14.81
CA ILE A 86 -10.26 5.47 -16.09
C ILE A 86 -11.23 5.27 -17.26
N PHE A 87 -12.02 4.20 -17.24
CA PHE A 87 -12.99 3.92 -18.29
C PHE A 87 -14.06 5.01 -18.38
N VAL A 88 -14.59 5.46 -17.23
CA VAL A 88 -15.59 6.53 -17.16
C VAL A 88 -15.00 7.89 -17.54
N ALA A 89 -13.77 8.18 -17.17
CA ALA A 89 -13.09 9.43 -17.54
C ALA A 89 -12.83 9.54 -19.06
N ALA A 90 -12.88 8.42 -19.80
CA ALA A 90 -12.66 8.33 -21.25
C ALA A 90 -11.52 9.24 -21.77
N PRO A 91 -10.31 9.20 -21.17
CA PRO A 91 -9.22 10.06 -21.59
C PRO A 91 -8.79 9.76 -23.04
N PRO A 92 -8.30 10.75 -23.80
CA PRO A 92 -7.84 10.54 -25.17
C PRO A 92 -6.71 9.50 -25.21
N ALA A 93 -7.01 8.31 -25.75
CA ALA A 93 -6.06 7.20 -25.76
C ALA A 93 -4.75 7.53 -26.49
N GLY A 94 -4.80 8.40 -27.51
CA GLY A 94 -3.61 8.86 -28.23
C GLY A 94 -2.64 9.66 -27.35
N THR A 95 -3.15 10.47 -26.41
CA THR A 95 -2.32 11.26 -25.49
C THR A 95 -1.72 10.37 -24.40
N ILE A 96 -2.48 9.41 -23.88
CA ILE A 96 -1.99 8.44 -22.88
C ILE A 96 -0.87 7.59 -23.46
N LEU A 97 -1.06 7.05 -24.68
CA LEU A 97 -0.05 6.23 -25.33
C LEU A 97 1.22 7.04 -25.66
N HIS A 98 1.08 8.30 -26.10
CA HIS A 98 2.25 9.15 -26.34
C HIS A 98 3.00 9.47 -25.04
N SER A 99 2.32 9.83 -23.97
CA SER A 99 2.94 10.14 -22.67
C SER A 99 3.48 8.91 -21.93
N MET A 100 2.94 7.72 -22.18
CA MET A 100 3.40 6.48 -21.55
C MET A 100 4.69 5.94 -22.18
N PHE A 101 4.94 6.23 -23.46
CA PHE A 101 6.12 5.73 -24.19
C PHE A 101 7.19 6.79 -24.47
N VAL A 102 6.86 8.08 -24.46
CA VAL A 102 7.81 9.18 -24.70
C VAL A 102 8.05 9.95 -23.40
N PRO A 103 9.21 9.78 -22.73
CA PRO A 103 9.55 10.57 -21.57
C PRO A 103 9.78 12.04 -21.99
N SER A 104 8.93 12.95 -21.49
CA SER A 104 9.08 14.40 -21.65
C SER A 104 9.87 14.98 -20.47
N SER A 105 10.66 16.03 -20.72
CA SER A 105 11.39 16.77 -19.68
C SER A 105 10.56 17.88 -19.03
N GLU A 106 9.31 18.09 -19.45
CA GLU A 106 8.37 19.00 -18.80
C GLU A 106 7.58 18.28 -17.71
N ILE A 107 7.60 18.90 -16.52
CA ILE A 107 6.94 18.49 -15.28
C ILE A 107 5.55 19.13 -15.23
#